data_AF-A0A6N7YDP8-F1
#
_entry.id   AF-A0A6N7YDP8-F1
#
_cell.length_a   1.000
_cell.length_b   1.000
_cell.length_c   1.000
_cell.angle_alpha   90.00
_cell.angle_beta   90.00
_cell.angle_gamma   90.00
#
_symmetry.space_group_name_H-M   'P 1'
#
loop_
_entity.id
_entity.type
_entity.pdbx_description
1 polymer ?
#
loop_
_entity_poly.entity_id
_entity_poly.type
_entity_poly.pdbx_seq_one_letter_code
_entity_poly.pdbx_strand_id
1 'polypeptide(L)'
;MTYLVAGSWETREAAENFAAYLRTKFVRFLVHQRKASQDVTGDRFQFVPDLPMDRMWTDEALYDRYELTDDERAFVDSQIKPMAASEAAAD
;
A
#
# COMPACT_ATOMS: atom_id res chain seq x y z
N MET A 1 9.63 -2.72 -21.44
CA MET A 1 8.97 -2.11 -20.26
C MET A 1 7.84 -3.06 -19.89
N THR A 2 7.93 -3.71 -18.75
CA THR A 2 6.95 -4.72 -18.33
C THR A 2 6.11 -4.11 -17.21
N TYR A 3 4.79 -4.24 -17.31
CA TYR A 3 3.89 -3.80 -16.25
C TYR A 3 3.67 -4.94 -15.26
N LEU A 4 3.67 -4.63 -13.97
CA LEU A 4 3.28 -5.55 -12.92
C LEU A 4 1.80 -5.34 -12.62
N VAL A 5 1.00 -6.39 -12.80
CA VAL A 5 -0.39 -6.40 -12.33
C VAL A 5 -0.38 -6.73 -10.85
N ALA A 6 -0.77 -5.76 -10.01
CA ALA A 6 -0.74 -5.90 -8.57
C ALA A 6 -1.90 -6.76 -8.00
N GLY A 7 -2.96 -6.95 -8.78
CA GLY A 7 -4.06 -7.86 -8.48
C GLY A 7 -5.24 -7.66 -9.44
N SER A 8 -6.29 -8.46 -9.27
CA SER A 8 -7.54 -8.43 -10.05
C SER A 8 -8.73 -8.61 -9.11
N TRP A 9 -9.82 -7.88 -9.35
CA TRP A 9 -11.03 -7.90 -8.51
C TRP A 9 -12.29 -7.95 -9.37
N GLU A 10 -13.35 -8.53 -8.80
CA GLU A 10 -14.66 -8.65 -9.47
C GLU A 10 -15.43 -7.33 -9.48
N THR A 11 -15.19 -6.45 -8.49
CA THR A 11 -15.88 -5.17 -8.37
C THR A 11 -14.91 -4.00 -8.48
N ARG A 12 -15.38 -2.90 -9.06
CA ARG A 12 -14.64 -1.64 -9.15
C ARG A 12 -14.28 -1.11 -7.76
N GLU A 13 -15.21 -1.18 -6.82
CA GLU A 13 -15.01 -0.73 -5.43
C GLU A 13 -13.84 -1.48 -4.76
N ALA A 14 -13.78 -2.81 -4.88
CA ALA A 14 -12.68 -3.59 -4.32
C ALA A 14 -11.33 -3.24 -4.98
N ALA A 15 -11.32 -3.01 -6.30
CA ALA A 15 -10.13 -2.57 -7.00
C ALA A 15 -9.67 -1.17 -6.55
N GLU A 16 -10.60 -0.24 -6.33
CA GLU A 16 -10.32 1.10 -5.83
C GLU A 16 -9.81 1.07 -4.39
N ASN A 17 -10.42 0.24 -3.52
CA ASN A 17 -9.94 -0.01 -2.17
C ASN A 17 -8.52 -0.56 -2.16
N PHE A 18 -8.21 -1.52 -3.04
CA PHE A 18 -6.86 -2.05 -3.16
C PHE A 18 -5.86 -1.01 -3.68
N ALA A 19 -6.26 -0.21 -4.67
CA ALA A 19 -5.42 0.88 -5.17
C ALA A 19 -5.15 1.93 -4.08
N ALA A 20 -6.14 2.24 -3.23
CA ALA A 20 -5.95 3.11 -2.05
C ALA A 20 -5.01 2.45 -1.03
N TYR A 21 -5.21 1.17 -0.74
CA TYR A 21 -4.36 0.38 0.15
C TYR A 21 -2.89 0.39 -0.27
N LEU A 22 -2.59 0.19 -1.55
CA LEU A 22 -1.22 0.24 -2.08
C LEU A 22 -0.56 1.63 -1.99
N ARG A 23 -1.36 2.70 -1.89
CA ARG A 23 -0.84 4.08 -1.76
C ARG A 23 -0.52 4.46 -0.31
N THR A 24 -0.99 3.69 0.67
CA THR A 24 -0.68 3.90 2.09
C THR A 24 0.83 3.90 2.30
N LYS A 25 1.29 4.74 3.23
CA LYS A 25 2.70 4.75 3.62
C LYS A 25 3.11 3.43 4.24
N PHE A 26 2.22 2.79 5.00
CA PHE A 26 2.42 1.47 5.60
C PHE A 26 2.83 0.42 4.56
N VAL A 27 2.03 0.20 3.51
CA VAL A 27 2.33 -0.80 2.48
C VAL A 27 3.62 -0.47 1.75
N ARG A 28 3.80 0.81 1.40
CA ARG A 28 4.98 1.26 0.66
C ARG A 28 6.25 1.16 1.48
N PHE A 29 6.17 1.34 2.79
CA PHE A 29 7.25 1.10 3.72
C PHE A 29 7.64 -0.38 3.75
N LEU A 30 6.67 -1.30 3.86
CA LEU A 30 6.94 -2.75 3.83
C LEU A 30 7.62 -3.21 2.52
N VAL A 31 7.17 -2.68 1.39
CA VAL A 31 7.82 -2.93 0.09
C VAL A 31 9.23 -2.34 0.05
N HIS A 32 9.43 -1.16 0.63
CA HIS A 32 10.73 -0.50 0.71
C HIS A 32 11.76 -1.34 1.47
N GLN A 33 11.36 -2.04 2.54
CA GLN A 33 12.26 -2.90 3.33
C GLN A 33 12.92 -4.02 2.50
N ARG A 34 12.29 -4.46 1.39
CA ARG A 34 12.84 -5.51 0.52
C ARG A 34 13.51 -4.96 -0.74
N LYS A 35 13.53 -3.63 -0.92
CA LYS A 35 14.09 -3.01 -2.13
C LYS A 35 15.62 -2.90 -2.02
N ALA A 36 16.32 -4.01 -2.25
CA ALA A 36 17.79 -4.02 -2.32
C ALA A 36 18.34 -3.38 -3.62
N SER A 37 17.53 -3.33 -4.69
CA SER A 37 17.89 -2.75 -6.00
C SER A 37 16.69 -2.03 -6.64
N GLN A 38 16.92 -1.26 -7.71
CA GLN A 38 15.89 -0.47 -8.39
C GLN A 38 14.79 -1.30 -9.06
N ASP A 39 15.04 -2.58 -9.35
CA ASP A 39 14.03 -3.47 -9.91
C ASP A 39 12.86 -3.61 -8.93
N VAL A 40 11.66 -3.87 -9.45
CA VAL A 40 10.49 -4.21 -8.64
C VAL A 40 9.85 -5.43 -9.25
N THR A 41 10.02 -6.56 -8.57
CA THR A 41 9.41 -7.85 -8.89
C THR A 41 8.39 -8.21 -7.82
N GLY A 42 7.49 -9.16 -8.11
CA GLY A 42 6.37 -9.51 -7.20
C GLY A 42 6.82 -9.98 -5.80
N ASP A 43 8.03 -10.53 -5.69
CA ASP A 43 8.66 -10.91 -4.42
C ASP A 43 8.79 -9.74 -3.42
N ARG A 44 8.92 -8.50 -3.89
CA ARG A 44 9.00 -7.33 -3.01
C ARG A 44 7.71 -7.04 -2.25
N PHE A 45 6.58 -7.64 -2.68
CA PHE A 45 5.29 -7.52 -2.03
C PHE A 45 5.01 -8.61 -0.99
N GLN A 46 5.90 -9.59 -0.79
CA GLN A 46 5.64 -10.71 0.16
C GLN A 46 5.44 -10.27 1.61
N PHE A 47 5.88 -9.07 2.00
CA PHE A 47 5.61 -8.53 3.33
C PHE A 47 4.31 -7.74 3.41
N VAL A 48 3.66 -7.45 2.27
CA VAL A 48 2.38 -6.75 2.22
C VAL A 48 1.29 -7.72 2.64
N PRO A 49 0.54 -7.44 3.72
CA PRO A 49 -0.55 -8.30 4.15
C PRO A 49 -1.66 -8.43 3.10
N ASP A 50 -2.16 -9.66 2.93
CA ASP A 50 -3.35 -9.92 2.12
C ASP A 50 -4.60 -9.65 2.98
N LEU A 51 -5.22 -8.49 2.78
CA LEU A 51 -6.38 -8.02 3.55
C LEU A 51 -7.64 -8.06 2.67
N PRO A 52 -8.84 -8.21 3.28
CA PRO A 52 -10.06 -8.04 2.52
C PRO A 52 -10.15 -6.60 1.99
N MET A 53 -10.55 -6.48 0.73
CA MET A 53 -10.79 -5.20 0.03
C MET A 53 -12.27 -4.81 0.07
N ASP A 54 -12.97 -5.26 1.12
CA ASP A 54 -14.36 -4.95 1.44
C ASP A 54 -14.53 -3.55 2.06
N ARG A 55 -13.42 -2.91 2.43
CA ARG A 55 -13.37 -1.56 2.97
C ARG A 55 -12.10 -0.82 2.54
N MET A 56 -12.13 0.49 2.70
CA MET A 56 -10.96 1.34 2.52
C MET A 56 -10.03 1.24 3.73
N TRP A 57 -8.74 1.03 3.48
CA TRP A 57 -7.69 1.00 4.50
C TRP A 57 -6.92 2.32 4.51
N THR A 58 -6.81 2.95 5.68
CA THR A 58 -5.96 4.14 5.89
C THR A 58 -4.68 3.76 6.64
N ASP A 59 -3.68 4.65 6.63
CA ASP A 59 -2.44 4.44 7.40
C ASP A 59 -2.75 4.26 8.89
N GLU A 60 -3.63 5.06 9.47
CA GLU A 60 -4.01 4.99 10.89
C GLU A 60 -4.67 3.64 11.23
N ALA A 61 -5.61 3.19 10.39
CA ALA A 61 -6.29 1.91 10.60
C ALA A 61 -5.33 0.71 10.50
N LEU A 62 -4.29 0.82 9.66
CA LEU A 62 -3.26 -0.21 9.53
C LEU A 62 -2.28 -0.18 10.71
N TYR A 63 -1.87 1.01 11.14
CA TYR A 63 -1.00 1.17 12.30
C TYR A 63 -1.66 0.63 13.58
N ASP A 64 -2.95 0.93 13.78
CA ASP A 64 -3.72 0.40 14.92
C ASP A 64 -3.87 -1.11 14.84
N ARG A 65 -4.16 -1.65 13.65
CA ARG A 65 -4.32 -3.10 13.43
C ARG A 65 -3.08 -3.89 13.80
N TYR A 66 -1.90 -3.37 13.51
CA TYR A 66 -0.61 -4.04 13.77
C TYR A 66 0.09 -3.50 15.02
N GLU A 67 -0.62 -2.73 15.85
CA GLU A 67 -0.17 -2.28 17.17
C GLU A 67 1.14 -1.47 17.12
N LEU A 68 1.33 -0.67 16.07
CA LEU A 68 2.51 0.21 15.97
C LEU A 68 2.46 1.29 17.06
N THR A 69 3.59 1.46 17.73
CA THR A 69 3.83 2.55 18.68
C THR A 69 3.95 3.90 17.97
N ASP A 70 3.80 5.00 18.71
CA ASP A 70 3.90 6.35 18.16
C ASP A 70 5.27 6.62 17.49
N ASP A 71 6.34 6.08 18.08
CA ASP A 71 7.69 6.20 17.53
C ASP A 71 7.82 5.45 16.19
N GLU A 72 7.23 4.26 16.08
CA GLU A 72 7.23 3.48 14.83
C GLU A 72 6.38 4.15 13.75
N ARG A 73 5.22 4.72 14.11
CA ARG A 73 4.38 5.50 13.19
C ARG A 73 5.15 6.70 12.65
N ALA A 74 5.77 7.47 13.54
CA ALA A 74 6.59 8.63 13.16
C ALA A 74 7.77 8.22 12.28
N PHE A 75 8.39 7.07 12.56
CA PHE A 75 9.45 6.54 11.71
C PHE A 75 8.93 6.24 10.30
N VAL A 76 7.85 5.46 10.14
CA VAL A 76 7.25 5.16 8.83
C VAL A 76 6.89 6.44 8.08
N ASP A 77 6.26 7.40 8.76
CA ASP A 77 5.86 8.69 8.19
C ASP A 77 7.03 9.53 7.69
N SER A 78 8.18 9.45 8.38
CA SER A 78 9.40 10.16 7.98
C SER A 78 10.06 9.55 6.74
N GLN A 79 9.92 8.24 6.52
CA GLN A 79 10.58 7.53 5.42
C GLN A 79 9.78 7.64 4.11
N ILE A 80 8.45 7.69 4.18
CA ILE A 80 7.59 7.59 3.00
C ILE A 80 6.80 8.87 2.77
N LYS A 81 7.08 9.53 1.65
CA LYS A 81 6.32 10.72 1.22
C LYS A 81 4.86 10.37 0.92
N PRO A 82 3.89 11.24 1.27
CA PRO A 82 2.50 11.05 0.90
C PRO A 82 2.35 11.00 -0.63
N MET A 83 1.47 10.13 -1.11
CA MET A 83 1.04 10.11 -2.51
C MET A 83 -0.33 10.78 -2.59
N ALA A 84 -0.49 11.70 -3.54
CA ALA A 84 -1.81 12.25 -3.84
C ALA A 84 -2.74 11.11 -4.27
N ALA A 85 -3.99 11.16 -3.82
CA ALA A 85 -5.04 10.36 -4.44
C ALA A 85 -5.09 10.77 -5.91
N SER A 86 -4.95 9.80 -6.81
CA SER A 86 -5.24 10.05 -8.23
C SER A 86 -6.69 10.52 -8.30
N GLU A 87 -6.94 11.65 -8.94
CA GLU A 87 -8.28 11.94 -9.45
C GLU A 87 -8.67 10.71 -10.27
N ALA A 88 -9.74 10.02 -9.86
CA ALA A 88 -10.32 8.95 -10.65
C ALA A 88 -10.61 9.58 -12.01
N ALA A 89 -10.08 8.98 -13.09
CA ALA A 89 -10.40 9.40 -14.44
C ALA A 89 -11.92 9.52 -14.53
N ALA A 90 -12.39 10.77 -14.66
CA ALA A 90 -13.74 11.05 -15.07
C ALA A 90 -13.91 10.42 -16.46
N ASP A 91 -15.04 9.72 -16.60
CA ASP A 91 -15.53 8.98 -17.77
C ASP A 91 -15.19 9.66 -19.11
#